data_AF-A0A9E2F2N2-F1
#
_entry.id   AF-A0A9E2F2N2-F1
#
_cell.length_a   1.000
_cell.length_b   1.000
_cell.length_c   1.000
_cell.angle_alpha   90.00
_cell.angle_beta   90.00
_cell.angle_gamma   90.00
#
_symmetry.space_group_name_H-M   'P 1'
#
loop_
_entity.id
_entity.type
_entity.pdbx_description
1 polymer ?
#
loop_
_entity_poly.entity_id
_entity_poly.type
_entity_poly.pdbx_seq_one_letter_code
_entity_poly.pdbx_strand_id
1 'polypeptide(L)'
;MNKKYPKYLYHKVLGNYDDKKSTIQKVVKKILTRGLKPYIPEEWKNILPIELRAIPIIWLCEWVMMFEEGRVLRINTNNLSLHKLHKLNIDDIKWWVYEGKIPVEAIELMEINDA
;
A
#
# COMPACT_ATOMS: atom_id res chain seq x y z
N MET A 1 -7.95 10.90 -22.57
CA MET A 1 -7.00 11.44 -21.58
C MET A 1 -6.11 10.31 -21.09
N ASN A 2 -4.82 10.32 -21.43
CA ASN A 2 -3.86 9.37 -20.88
C ASN A 2 -3.68 9.67 -19.38
N LYS A 3 -4.26 8.87 -18.51
CA LYS A 3 -4.01 9.00 -17.07
C LYS A 3 -2.59 8.51 -16.80
N LYS A 4 -1.72 9.43 -16.39
CA LYS A 4 -0.33 9.16 -15.97
C LYS A 4 -0.26 8.24 -14.73
N TYR A 5 -1.37 8.10 -14.00
CA TYR A 5 -1.48 7.35 -12.76
C TYR A 5 -2.65 6.35 -12.81
N PRO A 6 -2.48 5.13 -12.28
CA PRO A 6 -3.58 4.18 -12.06
C PRO A 6 -4.67 4.82 -11.21
N LYS A 7 -5.95 4.52 -11.47
CA LYS A 7 -7.07 4.98 -10.63
C LYS A 7 -6.98 4.40 -9.21
N TYR A 8 -6.51 3.16 -9.12
CA TYR A 8 -6.33 2.45 -7.88
C TYR A 8 -4.94 1.85 -7.82
N LEU A 9 -4.38 1.86 -6.61
CA LEU A 9 -3.24 1.07 -6.21
C LEU A 9 -3.65 0.20 -5.03
N TYR A 10 -2.83 -0.75 -4.66
CA TYR A 10 -3.17 -1.71 -3.63
C TYR A 10 -2.06 -1.83 -2.59
N HIS A 11 -2.46 -1.98 -1.33
CA HIS A 11 -1.58 -2.26 -0.21
C HIS A 11 -2.02 -3.54 0.48
N LYS A 12 -1.13 -4.53 0.58
CA LYS A 12 -1.41 -5.76 1.32
C LYS A 12 -1.02 -5.60 2.78
N VAL A 13 -1.98 -5.76 3.67
CA VAL A 13 -1.73 -5.84 5.12
C VAL A 13 -1.35 -7.27 5.45
N LEU A 14 -0.07 -7.48 5.74
CA LEU A 14 0.47 -8.76 6.19
C LEU A 14 0.28 -8.88 7.71
N GLY A 15 -0.25 -10.02 8.15
CA GLY A 15 -0.16 -10.44 9.54
C GLY A 15 1.03 -11.39 9.71
N ASN A 16 1.52 -11.55 10.94
CA ASN A 16 2.39 -12.70 11.21
C ASN A 16 1.57 -13.99 11.03
N TYR A 17 2.20 -15.05 10.51
CA TYR A 17 1.54 -16.32 10.20
C TYR A 17 0.86 -16.97 11.43
N ASP A 18 1.34 -16.65 12.63
CA ASP A 18 0.77 -17.09 13.92
C ASP A 18 -0.32 -16.16 14.48
N ASP A 19 -0.59 -15.04 13.82
CA ASP A 19 -1.49 -14.01 14.30
C ASP A 19 -2.94 -14.38 13.93
N LYS A 20 -3.73 -14.75 14.94
CA LYS A 20 -5.17 -15.01 14.82
C LYS A 20 -5.82 -13.94 13.93
N LYS A 21 -6.74 -14.32 13.04
CA LYS A 21 -7.52 -13.42 12.14
C LYS A 21 -7.98 -12.09 12.79
N SER A 22 -8.16 -12.07 14.12
CA SER A 22 -8.49 -10.89 14.92
C SER A 22 -7.40 -9.80 14.93
N THR A 23 -6.11 -10.10 14.80
CA THR A 23 -5.04 -9.10 14.77
C THR A 23 -5.05 -8.31 13.47
N ILE A 24 -5.14 -8.99 12.31
CA ILE A 24 -5.28 -8.33 11.01
C ILE A 24 -6.52 -7.43 10.99
N GLN A 25 -7.66 -7.91 11.52
CA GLN A 25 -8.87 -7.10 11.64
C GLN A 25 -8.67 -5.84 12.50
N LYS A 26 -7.95 -5.95 13.64
CA LYS A 26 -7.62 -4.79 14.49
C LYS A 26 -6.70 -3.80 13.77
N VAL A 27 -5.73 -4.29 13.01
CA VAL A 27 -4.82 -3.44 12.20
C VAL A 27 -5.60 -2.72 11.12
N VAL A 28 -6.40 -3.43 10.33
CA VAL A 28 -7.27 -2.84 9.31
C VAL A 28 -8.21 -1.80 9.93
N LYS A 29 -8.86 -2.09 11.06
CA LYS A 29 -9.72 -1.12 11.76
C LYS A 29 -8.94 0.14 12.19
N LYS A 30 -7.70 -0.01 12.65
CA LYS A 30 -6.83 1.14 12.98
C LYS A 30 -6.47 1.94 11.72
N ILE A 31 -6.16 1.29 10.60
CA ILE A 31 -5.88 1.94 9.33
C ILE A 31 -7.11 2.71 8.83
N LEU A 32 -8.29 2.10 8.86
CA LEU A 32 -9.55 2.74 8.44
C LEU A 32 -9.99 3.88 9.35
N THR A 33 -9.47 3.98 10.57
CA THR A 33 -9.80 5.09 11.50
C THR A 33 -8.74 6.18 11.52
N ARG A 34 -7.48 5.83 11.23
CA ARG A 34 -6.34 6.73 11.43
C ARG A 34 -5.51 6.96 10.17
N GLY A 35 -5.80 6.30 9.06
CA GLY A 35 -4.99 6.29 7.85
C GLY A 35 -3.86 5.25 7.94
N LEU A 36 -3.26 4.98 6.79
CA LEU A 36 -2.14 4.04 6.69
C LEU A 36 -0.83 4.80 6.95
N LYS A 37 -0.05 4.30 7.91
CA LYS A 37 1.23 4.89 8.29
C LYS A 37 2.36 4.24 7.48
N PRO A 38 3.43 5.00 7.21
CA PRO A 38 4.61 4.44 6.56
C PRO A 38 5.27 3.39 7.45
N TYR A 39 5.65 2.30 6.80
CA TYR A 39 6.43 1.23 7.39
C TYR A 39 7.10 0.47 6.25
N ILE A 40 8.44 0.42 6.29
CA ILE A 40 9.22 -0.46 5.44
C ILE A 40 10.19 -1.21 6.35
N PRO A 41 10.21 -2.56 6.26
CA PRO A 41 11.26 -3.35 6.89
C PRO A 41 12.66 -2.90 6.46
N GLU A 42 13.61 -2.81 7.39
CA GLU A 42 14.96 -2.27 7.10
C GLU A 42 15.62 -2.98 5.92
N GLU A 43 15.39 -4.29 5.81
CA GLU A 43 15.88 -5.16 4.75
C GLU A 43 15.45 -4.73 3.33
N TRP A 44 14.33 -4.00 3.18
CA TRP A 44 13.81 -3.60 1.87
C TRP A 44 14.25 -2.18 1.47
N LYS A 45 14.85 -1.41 2.38
CA LYS A 45 15.29 -0.04 2.08
C LYS A 45 16.33 0.03 0.98
N ASN A 46 17.22 -0.96 0.89
CA ASN A 46 18.30 -0.97 -0.10
C ASN A 46 17.80 -1.16 -1.55
N ILE A 47 16.57 -1.64 -1.73
CA ILE A 47 15.93 -1.81 -3.03
C ILE A 47 15.45 -0.44 -3.57
N LEU A 48 15.22 0.53 -2.69
CA LEU A 48 14.74 1.85 -3.09
C LEU A 48 15.86 2.71 -3.71
N PRO A 49 15.51 3.62 -4.63
CA PRO A 49 16.35 4.75 -5.02
C PRO A 49 16.83 5.53 -3.78
N ILE A 50 18.07 6.04 -3.83
CA ILE A 50 18.77 6.66 -2.69
C ILE A 50 17.91 7.76 -2.05
N GLU A 51 17.27 8.58 -2.87
CA GLU A 51 16.40 9.69 -2.48
C GLU A 51 15.19 9.24 -1.65
N LEU A 52 14.72 8.00 -1.81
CA LEU A 52 13.56 7.46 -1.10
C LEU A 52 13.96 6.69 0.17
N ARG A 53 15.23 6.31 0.34
CA ARG A 53 15.68 5.44 1.46
C ARG A 53 15.50 6.08 2.84
N ALA A 54 15.63 7.41 2.91
CA ALA A 54 15.50 8.18 4.15
C ALA A 54 14.05 8.65 4.42
N ILE A 55 13.13 8.44 3.46
CA ILE A 55 11.78 8.96 3.55
C ILE A 55 10.87 7.88 4.18
N PRO A 56 10.01 8.25 5.14
CA PRO A 56 8.93 7.35 5.57
C PRO A 56 7.98 7.14 4.40
N ILE A 57 7.91 5.93 3.85
CA ILE A 57 7.07 5.64 2.68
C ILE A 57 6.19 4.40 2.89
N ILE A 58 5.19 4.24 2.02
CA ILE A 58 4.25 3.12 1.97
C ILE A 58 4.38 2.43 0.61
N TRP A 59 4.54 1.10 0.62
CA TRP A 59 4.55 0.28 -0.60
C TRP A 59 3.15 0.06 -1.15
N LEU A 60 3.03 0.22 -2.47
CA LEU A 60 1.82 0.09 -3.26
C LEU A 60 2.11 -0.66 -4.56
N CYS A 61 1.12 -1.34 -5.12
CA CYS A 61 1.25 -1.96 -6.44
C CYS A 61 0.01 -1.74 -7.31
N GLU A 62 0.18 -1.87 -8.63
CA GLU A 62 -0.96 -1.87 -9.56
C GLU A 62 -1.77 -3.17 -9.50
N TRP A 63 -1.15 -4.27 -9.05
CA TRP A 63 -1.76 -5.61 -8.99
C TRP A 63 -1.29 -6.33 -7.74
N VAL A 64 -2.22 -6.95 -7.00
CA VAL A 64 -1.89 -7.85 -5.87
C VAL A 64 -2.19 -9.27 -6.28
N MET A 65 -1.22 -10.17 -6.12
CA MET A 65 -1.49 -11.60 -6.10
C MET A 65 -2.30 -11.91 -4.84
N MET A 66 -3.58 -12.27 -5.02
CA MET A 66 -4.52 -12.59 -3.94
C MET A 66 -4.25 -13.95 -3.26
N PHE A 67 -3.15 -14.63 -3.59
CA PHE A 67 -2.94 -16.05 -3.30
C PHE A 67 -2.42 -16.37 -1.89
N GLU A 68 -2.08 -15.39 -1.05
CA GLU A 68 -1.71 -15.66 0.36
C GLU A 68 -2.56 -14.85 1.34
N GLU A 69 -2.78 -15.44 2.52
CA GLU A 69 -3.53 -14.86 3.64
C GLU A 69 -3.13 -13.40 3.91
N GLY A 70 -4.14 -12.52 4.05
CA GLY A 70 -3.95 -11.09 4.26
C GLY A 70 -5.20 -10.30 3.87
N ARG A 71 -5.24 -9.01 4.22
CA ARG A 71 -6.27 -8.09 3.74
C ARG A 71 -5.67 -7.10 2.76
N VAL A 72 -6.32 -6.93 1.61
CA VAL A 72 -5.90 -5.97 0.60
C VAL A 72 -6.71 -4.68 0.79
N LEU A 73 -5.99 -3.57 0.92
CA LEU A 73 -6.55 -2.23 0.88
C LEU A 73 -6.43 -1.69 -0.53
N ARG A 74 -7.53 -1.22 -1.09
CA ARG A 74 -7.56 -0.48 -2.35
C ARG A 74 -7.38 1.01 -2.05
N ILE A 75 -6.42 1.62 -2.71
CA ILE A 75 -6.02 3.02 -2.51
C ILE A 75 -6.45 3.84 -3.72
N ASN A 76 -7.39 4.77 -3.54
CA ASN A 76 -7.88 5.66 -4.57
C ASN A 76 -6.90 6.82 -4.79
N THR A 77 -6.21 6.81 -5.92
CA THR A 77 -5.13 7.77 -6.19
C THR A 77 -5.63 9.19 -6.43
N ASN A 78 -6.92 9.38 -6.75
CA ASN A 78 -7.51 10.72 -6.87
C ASN A 78 -7.57 11.44 -5.52
N ASN A 79 -7.54 10.68 -4.41
CA ASN A 79 -7.56 11.21 -3.05
C ASN A 79 -6.14 11.31 -2.45
N LEU A 80 -5.09 11.12 -3.27
CA LEU A 80 -3.69 11.26 -2.86
C LEU A 80 -3.07 12.56 -3.39
N SER A 81 -2.05 13.03 -2.68
CA SER A 81 -1.15 14.04 -3.21
C SER A 81 -0.21 13.42 -4.24
N LEU A 82 -0.49 13.60 -5.54
CA LEU A 82 0.23 12.91 -6.63
C LEU A 82 1.75 13.20 -6.68
N HIS A 83 2.22 14.33 -6.14
CA HIS A 83 3.65 14.64 -6.07
C HIS A 83 4.43 13.74 -5.08
N LYS A 84 3.71 13.08 -4.15
CA LYS A 84 4.24 12.11 -3.19
C LYS A 84 4.17 10.68 -3.68
N LEU A 85 3.70 10.47 -4.91
CA LEU A 85 3.47 9.15 -5.48
C LEU A 85 4.51 8.85 -6.55
N HIS A 86 5.37 7.89 -6.27
CA HIS A 86 6.53 7.55 -7.10
C HIS A 86 6.34 6.16 -7.68
N LYS A 87 6.48 6.04 -9.00
CA LYS A 87 6.54 4.73 -9.65
C LYS A 87 7.96 4.20 -9.51
N LEU A 88 8.08 2.97 -9.03
CA LEU A 88 9.35 2.26 -8.99
C LEU A 88 9.50 1.47 -10.30
N ASN A 89 10.64 1.63 -10.96
CA ASN A 89 11.02 0.82 -12.11
C ASN A 89 11.92 -0.33 -11.63
N ILE A 90 11.36 -1.18 -10.77
CA ILE A 90 12.05 -2.32 -10.17
C ILE A 90 11.23 -3.55 -10.56
N ASP A 91 11.83 -4.40 -11.39
CA ASP A 91 11.23 -5.60 -12.00
C ASP A 91 10.03 -5.33 -12.93
N ASP A 92 9.41 -6.41 -13.43
CA ASP A 92 8.21 -6.36 -14.29
C ASP A 92 6.93 -6.03 -13.52
N ILE A 93 6.99 -6.05 -12.19
CA ILE A 93 5.87 -5.69 -11.32
C ILE A 93 5.81 -4.17 -11.22
N LYS A 94 4.66 -3.60 -11.55
CA LYS A 94 4.43 -2.15 -11.50
C LYS A 94 4.25 -1.67 -10.06
N TRP A 95 5.38 -1.54 -9.37
CA TRP A 95 5.48 -1.08 -8.00
C TRP A 95 5.42 0.45 -7.88
N TRP A 96 4.90 0.90 -6.76
CA TRP A 96 4.72 2.30 -6.42
C TRP A 96 5.06 2.50 -4.94
N VAL A 97 5.49 3.71 -4.59
CA VAL A 97 5.60 4.12 -3.19
C VAL A 97 4.96 5.48 -2.98
N TYR A 98 4.38 5.66 -1.80
CA TYR A 98 3.79 6.92 -1.39
C TYR A 98 4.51 7.51 -0.18
N GLU A 99 4.87 8.80 -0.22
CA GLU A 99 5.55 9.48 0.88
C GLU A 99 4.63 9.84 2.04
N GLY A 100 5.08 9.48 3.23
CA GLY A 100 4.42 9.74 4.48
C GLY A 100 3.18 8.86 4.66
N LYS A 101 2.09 9.48 5.10
CA LYS A 101 0.88 8.81 5.55
C LYS A 101 -0.20 8.90 4.48
N ILE A 102 -0.82 7.78 4.12
CA ILE A 102 -2.02 7.77 3.27
C ILE A 102 -3.25 8.10 4.13
N PRO A 103 -4.07 9.09 3.73
CA PRO A 103 -5.20 9.53 4.52
C PRO A 103 -6.40 8.56 4.37
N VAL A 104 -7.34 8.61 5.30
CA VAL A 104 -8.44 7.60 5.39
C VAL A 104 -9.32 7.62 4.17
N GLU A 105 -9.62 8.80 3.65
CA GLU A 105 -10.45 9.04 2.47
C GLU A 105 -9.90 8.41 1.19
N ALA A 106 -8.62 8.06 1.17
CA ALA A 106 -8.01 7.34 0.05
C ALA A 106 -8.07 5.82 0.20
N ILE A 107 -8.54 5.28 1.33
CA ILE A 107 -8.43 3.85 1.67
C ILE A 107 -9.81 3.18 1.61
N GLU A 108 -9.92 2.16 0.79
CA GLU A 108 -11.10 1.32 0.64
C GLU A 108 -10.71 -0.13 1.00
N LEU A 109 -11.51 -0.81 1.84
CA LEU A 109 -11.30 -2.22 2.11
C LEU A 109 -11.91 -3.04 0.98
N MET A 110 -11.14 -3.94 0.37
CA MET A 110 -11.73 -4.89 -0.58
C MET A 110 -12.37 -6.05 0.18
N GLU A 111 -13.66 -6.29 -0.08
CA GLU A 111 -14.29 -7.55 0.30
C GLU A 111 -13.92 -8.62 -0.74
N ILE A 112 -13.68 -9.85 -0.29
CA ILE A 112 -13.24 -10.98 -1.15
C ILE A 112 -14.33 -11.39 -2.17
N ASN A 113 -15.50 -10.75 -2.14
CA ASN A 113 -16.63 -11.03 -3.04
C ASN A 113 -16.71 -10.09 -4.26
N ASP A 114 -15.83 -9.09 -4.37
CA ASP A 114 -15.84 -8.10 -5.48
C ASP A 114 -14.85 -8.45 -6.62
N ALA A 115 -14.51 -9.73 -6.78
CA ALA A 115 -13.65 -10.23 -7.87
C ALA A 115 -14.48 -10.79 -9.03
#